data_AF-A0A945IWR8-F1
#
_entry.id   AF-A0A945IWR8-F1
#
_cell.length_a   1.000
_cell.length_b   1.000
_cell.length_c   1.000
_cell.angle_alpha   90.00
_cell.angle_beta   90.00
_cell.angle_gamma   90.00
#
_symmetry.space_group_name_H-M   'P 1'
#
loop_
_entity.id
_entity.type
_entity.pdbx_description
1 polymer ?
#
loop_
_entity_poly.entity_id
_entity_poly.type
_entity_poly.pdbx_seq_one_letter_code
_entity_poly.pdbx_strand_id
1 'polypeptide(L)'
;MSEPWNIAPKIDDVDFDDLLELEPHGPDTFVGISAKYPWGKRLFGGQVVAQALAAAIATVDPDRRAHSLHSYFIRPGSITEPIRFEVERLRDGRSFCTRQVVARQS
;
A
#
# COMPACT_ATOMS: atom_id res chain seq x y z
N MET A 1 -27.47 21.10 1.66
CA MET A 1 -27.65 19.66 1.97
C MET A 1 -26.42 18.96 1.40
N SER A 2 -25.48 18.55 2.25
CA SER A 2 -24.28 17.81 1.82
C SER A 2 -24.67 16.38 1.45
N GLU A 3 -24.23 15.90 0.30
CA GLU A 3 -24.51 14.54 -0.17
C GLU A 3 -23.89 13.49 0.77
N PRO A 4 -24.64 12.45 1.19
CA PRO A 4 -24.22 11.52 2.24
C PRO A 4 -23.05 10.61 1.86
N TRP A 5 -22.60 10.65 0.61
CA TRP A 5 -21.50 9.84 0.06
C TRP A 5 -20.17 10.62 -0.04
N ASN A 6 -20.17 11.93 0.23
CA ASN A 6 -18.97 12.79 0.23
C ASN A 6 -18.17 12.71 1.54
N ILE A 7 -18.50 11.80 2.43
CA ILE A 7 -17.68 11.46 3.59
C ILE A 7 -16.77 10.34 3.11
N ALA A 8 -15.58 10.68 2.63
CA ALA A 8 -14.50 9.70 2.55
C ALA A 8 -14.46 8.99 3.91
N PRO A 9 -14.46 7.65 3.96
CA PRO A 9 -14.46 6.94 5.24
C PRO A 9 -13.27 7.46 6.03
N LYS A 10 -13.54 8.23 7.09
CA LYS A 10 -12.49 8.65 8.02
C LYS A 10 -11.96 7.37 8.63
N ILE A 11 -10.74 7.04 8.28
CA ILE A 11 -9.94 6.10 9.03
C ILE A 11 -9.54 6.88 10.27
N ASP A 12 -10.37 6.80 11.31
CA ASP A 12 -10.34 7.45 12.63
C ASP A 12 -9.44 8.71 12.80
N ASP A 13 -8.12 8.60 12.55
CA ASP A 13 -7.07 9.60 12.82
C ASP A 13 -6.11 9.94 11.65
N VAL A 14 -6.28 9.43 10.42
CA VAL A 14 -5.31 9.58 9.31
C VAL A 14 -5.98 9.94 7.98
N ASP A 15 -5.47 10.94 7.26
CA ASP A 15 -5.94 11.29 5.92
C ASP A 15 -5.50 10.25 4.87
N PHE A 16 -6.33 10.05 3.84
CA PHE A 16 -6.07 9.00 2.84
C PHE A 16 -4.77 9.24 2.06
N ASP A 17 -4.43 10.49 1.79
CA ASP A 17 -3.19 10.83 1.08
C ASP A 17 -1.97 10.48 1.95
N ASP A 18 -2.00 10.82 3.24
CA ASP A 18 -0.95 10.45 4.21
C ASP A 18 -0.81 8.94 4.35
N LEU A 19 -1.90 8.19 4.22
CA LEU A 19 -1.88 6.72 4.27
C LEU A 19 -1.15 6.12 3.06
N LEU A 20 -1.20 6.79 1.90
CA LEU A 20 -0.54 6.34 0.67
C LEU A 20 0.88 6.88 0.53
N GLU A 21 1.26 7.88 1.31
CA GLU A 21 2.64 8.34 1.39
C GLU A 21 3.50 7.32 2.12
N LEU A 22 4.52 6.80 1.42
CA LEU A 22 5.43 5.80 1.97
C LEU A 22 6.80 6.40 2.21
N GLU A 23 7.36 6.13 3.38
CA GLU A 23 8.72 6.53 3.71
C GLU A 23 9.73 5.62 2.99
N PRO A 24 10.64 6.15 2.15
CA PRO A 24 11.63 5.34 1.47
C PRO A 24 12.74 4.90 2.44
N HIS A 25 12.99 3.58 2.50
CA HIS A 25 14.01 2.93 3.33
C HIS A 25 15.08 2.24 2.46
N GLY A 26 15.27 2.76 1.25
CA GLY A 26 16.16 2.20 0.24
C GLY A 26 15.60 2.34 -1.18
N PRO A 27 16.29 1.82 -2.20
CA PRO A 27 15.83 1.93 -3.59
C PRO A 27 14.56 1.12 -3.88
N ASP A 28 14.32 0.06 -3.13
CA ASP A 28 13.22 -0.89 -3.33
C ASP A 28 12.53 -1.29 -2.01
N THR A 29 12.69 -0.47 -0.97
CA THR A 29 12.09 -0.72 0.36
C THR A 29 11.36 0.52 0.82
N PHE A 30 10.12 0.35 1.28
CA PHE A 30 9.27 1.44 1.72
C PHE A 30 8.58 1.08 3.04
N VAL A 31 8.23 2.08 3.84
CA VAL A 31 7.51 1.90 5.10
C VAL A 31 6.23 2.72 5.07
N GLY A 32 5.10 2.06 5.25
CA GLY A 32 3.78 2.68 5.35
C GLY A 32 3.24 2.64 6.77
N ILE A 33 2.46 3.66 7.12
CA ILE A 33 1.77 3.72 8.42
C ILE A 33 0.60 2.73 8.47
N SER A 34 0.25 2.32 9.68
CA SER A 34 -0.90 1.46 9.97
C SER A 34 -2.08 2.29 10.45
N ALA A 35 -3.21 2.13 9.76
CA ALA A 35 -4.42 2.85 10.05
C ALA A 35 -5.32 2.08 11.02
N LYS A 36 -6.05 2.80 11.89
CA LYS A 36 -7.05 2.22 12.79
C LYS A 36 -8.38 2.09 12.08
N TYR A 37 -9.09 1.01 12.36
CA TYR A 37 -10.37 0.73 11.73
C TYR A 37 -11.43 0.33 12.76
N PRO A 38 -12.73 0.60 12.48
CA PRO A 38 -13.83 0.32 13.41
C PRO A 38 -13.98 -1.15 13.83
N TRP A 39 -13.48 -2.09 13.03
CA TRP A 39 -13.55 -3.54 13.29
C TRP A 39 -12.41 -4.06 14.19
N GLY A 40 -11.58 -3.17 14.74
CA GLY A 40 -10.63 -3.50 15.81
C GLY A 40 -9.19 -3.66 15.34
N LYS A 41 -8.49 -4.66 15.90
CA LYS A 41 -7.01 -4.76 15.87
C LYS A 41 -6.39 -5.20 14.54
N ARG A 42 -7.17 -5.33 13.48
CA ARG A 42 -6.72 -5.89 12.19
C ARG A 42 -6.64 -4.81 11.13
N LEU A 43 -5.55 -4.84 10.36
CA LEU A 43 -5.39 -4.00 9.19
C LEU A 43 -6.45 -4.29 8.12
N PHE A 44 -6.86 -3.25 7.42
CA PHE A 44 -7.67 -3.39 6.21
C PHE A 44 -6.83 -3.98 5.08
N GLY A 45 -7.30 -5.05 4.45
CA GLY A 45 -6.61 -5.63 3.30
C GLY A 45 -6.43 -4.64 2.15
N GLY A 46 -7.43 -3.77 1.91
CA GLY A 46 -7.35 -2.75 0.86
C GLY A 46 -6.25 -1.72 1.08
N GLN A 47 -5.97 -1.34 2.33
CA GLN A 47 -4.83 -0.47 2.66
C GLN A 47 -3.52 -1.15 2.29
N VAL A 48 -3.31 -2.39 2.74
CA VAL A 48 -2.06 -3.12 2.47
C VAL A 48 -1.83 -3.26 0.98
N VAL A 49 -2.89 -3.53 0.20
CA VAL A 49 -2.81 -3.60 -1.27
C VAL A 49 -2.52 -2.24 -1.91
N ALA A 50 -3.16 -1.17 -1.46
CA ALA A 50 -2.94 0.17 -2.00
C ALA A 50 -1.52 0.66 -1.74
N GLN A 51 -1.02 0.48 -0.52
CA GLN A 51 0.36 0.81 -0.15
C GLN A 51 1.38 -0.08 -0.90
N ALA A 52 1.12 -1.39 -1.03
CA ALA A 52 1.99 -2.26 -1.82
C ALA A 52 2.04 -1.84 -3.31
N LEU A 53 0.90 -1.42 -3.87
CA LEU A 53 0.84 -0.90 -5.23
C LEU A 53 1.60 0.42 -5.36
N ALA A 54 1.47 1.33 -4.39
CA ALA A 54 2.23 2.58 -4.36
C ALA A 54 3.75 2.32 -4.33
N ALA A 55 4.20 1.38 -3.48
CA ALA A 55 5.60 0.95 -3.45
C ALA A 55 6.07 0.39 -4.80
N ALA A 56 5.26 -0.44 -5.46
CA ALA A 56 5.59 -0.95 -6.80
C ALA A 56 5.70 0.17 -7.83
N ILE A 57 4.76 1.13 -7.85
CA ILE A 57 4.74 2.26 -8.78
C ILE A 57 5.96 3.17 -8.58
N ALA A 58 6.40 3.37 -7.33
CA ALA A 58 7.59 4.17 -7.03
C ALA A 58 8.89 3.58 -7.62
N THR A 59 8.90 2.31 -8.04
CA THR A 59 10.08 1.63 -8.62
C THR A 59 10.03 1.47 -10.14
N VAL A 60 9.04 2.07 -10.82
CA VAL A 60 8.95 2.08 -12.29
C VAL A 60 9.06 3.50 -12.83
N ASP A 61 9.27 3.61 -14.13
CA ASP A 61 9.22 4.89 -14.83
C ASP A 61 7.83 5.55 -14.64
N PRO A 62 7.75 6.86 -14.32
CA PRO A 62 6.48 7.57 -14.10
C PRO A 62 5.46 7.47 -15.23
N ASP A 63 5.89 7.22 -16.47
CA ASP A 63 5.00 7.05 -17.61
C ASP A 63 4.31 5.67 -17.64
N ARG A 64 4.75 4.72 -16.80
CA ARG A 64 4.16 3.39 -16.70
C ARG A 64 3.01 3.36 -15.71
N ARG A 65 1.83 2.94 -16.18
CA ARG A 65 0.63 2.79 -15.37
C ARG A 65 0.36 1.33 -15.03
N ALA A 66 -0.05 1.08 -13.79
CA ALA A 66 -0.49 -0.24 -13.38
C ALA A 66 -1.76 -0.64 -14.15
N HIS A 67 -1.79 -1.88 -14.64
CA HIS A 67 -2.93 -2.42 -15.40
C HIS A 67 -3.47 -3.74 -14.82
N SER A 68 -2.75 -4.36 -13.88
CA SER A 68 -3.15 -5.59 -13.21
C SER A 68 -2.38 -5.75 -11.91
N LEU A 69 -3.00 -6.37 -10.91
CA LEU A 69 -2.33 -6.82 -9.69
C LEU A 69 -2.97 -8.11 -9.17
N HIS A 70 -2.18 -8.94 -8.50
CA HIS A 70 -2.64 -10.11 -7.78
C HIS A 70 -2.06 -10.06 -6.38
N SER A 71 -2.85 -10.43 -5.37
CA SER A 71 -2.41 -10.40 -3.97
C SER A 71 -2.95 -11.58 -3.20
N TYR A 72 -2.18 -12.02 -2.21
CA TYR A 72 -2.55 -13.06 -1.26
C TYR A 72 -2.24 -12.56 0.15
N PHE A 73 -3.19 -12.73 1.08
CA PHE A 73 -3.01 -12.40 2.48
C PHE A 73 -2.60 -13.66 3.25
N ILE A 74 -1.34 -13.72 3.69
CA ILE A 74 -0.78 -14.90 4.34
C ILE A 74 -1.02 -14.90 5.86
N ARG A 75 -0.99 -13.70 6.48
CA ARG A 75 -1.17 -13.51 7.92
C ARG A 75 -2.02 -12.26 8.18
N PRO A 76 -2.76 -12.21 9.32
CA PRO A 76 -3.44 -10.98 9.72
C PRO A 76 -2.42 -9.90 10.05
N GLY A 77 -2.66 -8.68 9.54
CA GLY A 77 -1.82 -7.52 9.85
C GLY A 77 -2.23 -6.84 11.17
N SER A 78 -1.24 -6.28 11.88
CA SER A 78 -1.42 -5.54 13.13
C SER A 78 -1.52 -4.04 12.88
N ILE A 79 -2.38 -3.35 13.63
CA ILE A 79 -2.49 -1.88 13.60
C ILE A 79 -1.45 -1.18 14.50
N THR A 80 -0.66 -1.93 15.27
CA THR A 80 0.28 -1.37 16.27
C THR A 80 1.69 -1.17 15.72
N GLU A 81 1.96 -1.66 14.53
CA GLU A 81 3.28 -1.65 13.90
C GLU A 81 3.16 -1.10 12.48
N PRO A 82 4.16 -0.36 11.98
CA PRO A 82 4.19 0.04 10.58
C PRO A 82 4.35 -1.19 9.67
N ILE A 83 4.12 -1.01 8.37
CA ILE A 83 4.23 -2.08 7.38
C ILE A 83 5.45 -1.80 6.51
N ARG A 84 6.38 -2.75 6.44
CA ARG A 84 7.52 -2.69 5.50
C ARG A 84 7.12 -3.35 4.19
N PHE A 85 7.26 -2.63 3.08
CA PHE A 85 7.05 -3.12 1.73
C PHE A 85 8.39 -3.28 1.03
N GLU A 86 8.77 -4.52 0.73
CA GLU A 86 9.97 -4.84 -0.04
C GLU A 86 9.57 -5.17 -1.46
N VAL A 87 10.13 -4.43 -2.42
CA VAL A 87 9.84 -4.55 -3.84
C VAL A 87 10.96 -5.33 -4.52
N GLU A 88 10.58 -6.35 -5.27
CA GLU A 88 11.48 -7.09 -6.15
C GLU A 88 11.17 -6.76 -7.61
N ARG A 89 12.20 -6.35 -8.36
CA ARG A 89 12.12 -6.04 -9.78
C ARG A 89 12.22 -7.31 -10.62
N LEU A 90 11.10 -8.01 -10.78
CA LEU A 90 11.08 -9.27 -11.53
C LEU A 90 11.41 -9.10 -13.02
N ARG A 91 10.97 -8.00 -13.64
CA ARG A 91 11.22 -7.72 -15.07
C ARG A 91 11.05 -6.26 -15.42
N ASP A 92 11.97 -5.73 -16.23
CA ASP A 92 11.86 -4.46 -16.94
C ASP A 92 11.97 -4.68 -18.45
N GLY A 93 10.81 -4.86 -19.09
CA GLY A 93 10.71 -5.03 -20.53
C GLY A 93 10.39 -3.73 -21.26
N ARG A 94 10.50 -3.78 -22.59
CA ARG A 94 10.13 -2.66 -23.47
C ARG A 94 8.70 -2.18 -23.22
N SER A 95 7.76 -3.11 -23.12
CA SER A 95 6.32 -2.78 -22.97
C SER A 95 5.79 -2.90 -21.54
N PHE A 96 6.37 -3.79 -20.73
CA PHE A 96 5.82 -4.13 -19.41
C PHE A 96 6.90 -4.20 -18.34
N CYS A 97 6.56 -3.77 -17.13
CA CYS A 97 7.32 -4.02 -15.92
C CYS A 97 6.55 -5.00 -15.03
N THR A 98 7.27 -5.87 -14.34
CA THR A 98 6.69 -6.74 -13.31
C THR A 98 7.41 -6.46 -12.00
N ARG A 99 6.63 -6.27 -10.94
CA ARG A 99 7.10 -6.09 -9.57
C ARG A 99 6.43 -7.14 -8.69
N GLN A 100 7.17 -7.68 -7.74
CA GLN A 100 6.63 -8.42 -6.61
C GLN A 100 6.82 -7.58 -5.36
N VAL A 101 5.81 -7.48 -4.52
CA VAL A 101 5.90 -6.73 -3.26
C VAL A 101 5.56 -7.64 -2.11
N VAL A 102 6.43 -7.67 -1.10
CA VAL A 102 6.21 -8.42 0.13
C VAL A 102 6.00 -7.44 1.27
N ALA A 103 4.80 -7.48 1.87
CA ALA A 103 4.50 -6.74 3.09
C ALA A 103 4.96 -7.54 4.32
N ARG A 104 5.71 -6.91 5.22
CA ARG A 104 6.22 -7.50 6.46
C ARG A 104 5.88 -6.65 7.68
N GLN A 105 5.56 -7.36 8.77
CA GLN A 105 5.43 -6.87 10.15
C GLN A 105 6.13 -7.91 11.05
N SER A 106 6.78 -7.46 12.11
CA SER A 106 7.64 -8.28 12.98
C SER A 106 7.56 -7.83 14.42
#